data_AF-W1WMR4-F1
#
_entry.id   AF-W1WMR4-F1
#
_cell.length_a   1.000
_cell.length_b   1.000
_cell.length_c   1.000
_cell.angle_alpha   90.00
_cell.angle_beta   90.00
_cell.angle_gamma   90.00
#
_symmetry.space_group_name_H-M   'P 1'
#
loop_
_entity.id
_entity.type
_entity.pdbx_description
1 polymer ?
#
loop_
_entity_poly.entity_id
_entity_poly.type
_entity_poly.pdbx_seq_one_letter_code
_entity_poly.pdbx_strand_id
1 'polypeptide(L)'
;MDTPRPQLLDFQFHQNNDSLTLRFQGRLILTHSKDNPCLWIGSGIADIDMFRGNFSIKDKLQEKIALTDATVSQSPDGWLIHFSRGSDISATLRISADEQGRLLLELQNDNLNHNRIWLRLAAQPEDHIYGCGEQFSYFDLRGKPFPLWTSEQGVGRNKQTYVTWQADCKENAGGDYYWTFFPQPTFVSTQKYYCHVDNSC
;
A
#
# COMPACT_ATOMS: atom_id res chain seq x y z
N MET A 1 0.56 40.88 5.18
CA MET A 1 1.09 39.96 6.20
C MET A 1 1.50 38.71 5.47
N ASP A 2 2.77 38.64 5.07
CA ASP A 2 3.33 37.44 4.46
C ASP A 2 3.43 36.37 5.54
N THR A 3 2.58 35.35 5.44
CA THR A 3 2.78 34.11 6.17
C THR A 3 4.13 33.53 5.74
N PRO A 4 5.05 33.24 6.67
CA PRO A 4 6.31 32.60 6.31
C PRO A 4 5.97 31.24 5.69
N ARG A 5 6.45 30.99 4.46
CA ARG A 5 6.41 29.66 3.85
C ARG A 5 7.07 28.69 4.85
N PRO A 6 6.45 27.54 5.17
CA PRO A 6 7.04 26.60 6.10
C PRO A 6 8.44 26.22 5.60
N GLN A 7 9.45 26.61 6.37
CA GLN A 7 10.83 26.28 6.12
C GLN A 7 11.04 24.78 6.31
N LEU A 8 11.56 24.15 5.25
CA LEU A 8 12.26 22.86 5.20
C LEU A 8 11.37 21.62 5.40
N LEU A 9 10.60 21.31 4.35
CA LEU A 9 10.40 19.91 4.01
C LEU A 9 11.77 19.33 3.62
N ASP A 10 12.35 18.50 4.50
CA ASP A 10 13.57 17.73 4.21
C ASP A 10 13.22 16.58 3.25
N PHE A 11 12.98 16.99 2.01
CA PHE A 11 12.84 16.11 0.86
C PHE A 11 14.19 15.97 0.20
N GLN A 12 14.71 14.76 0.21
CA GLN A 12 15.94 14.44 -0.52
C GLN A 12 15.56 13.47 -1.63
N PHE A 13 15.52 14.04 -2.82
CA PHE A 13 15.36 13.30 -4.05
C PHE A 13 16.74 13.12 -4.68
N HIS A 14 17.17 11.87 -4.83
CA HIS A 14 18.40 11.56 -5.54
C HIS A 14 18.07 10.70 -6.74
N GLN A 15 18.52 11.17 -7.91
CA GLN A 15 18.53 10.41 -9.14
C GLN A 15 19.97 10.27 -9.60
N ASN A 16 20.39 9.04 -9.81
CA ASN A 16 21.56 8.69 -10.61
C ASN A 16 21.07 7.89 -11.83
N ASN A 17 21.97 7.54 -12.75
CA ASN A 17 21.59 7.02 -14.07
C ASN A 17 20.58 5.85 -14.04
N ASP A 18 20.57 5.06 -12.98
CA ASP A 18 19.73 3.85 -12.88
C ASP A 18 18.89 3.75 -11.59
N SER A 19 18.92 4.74 -10.69
CA SER A 19 18.14 4.65 -9.45
C SER A 19 17.60 5.99 -8.95
N LEU A 20 16.49 5.88 -8.23
CA LEU A 20 15.71 6.95 -7.65
C LEU A 20 15.44 6.66 -6.18
N THR A 21 15.73 7.63 -5.32
CA THR A 21 15.42 7.52 -3.89
C THR A 21 14.65 8.73 -3.39
N LEU A 22 13.62 8.49 -2.58
CA LEU A 22 12.89 9.51 -1.86
C LEU A 22 13.14 9.36 -0.36
N ARG A 23 13.67 10.39 0.28
CA ARG A 23 13.70 10.52 1.73
C ARG A 23 12.77 11.64 2.20
N PHE A 24 12.17 11.43 3.36
CA PHE A 24 11.35 12.42 4.06
C PHE A 24 11.77 12.49 5.52
N GLN A 25 12.27 13.66 5.94
CA GLN A 25 12.73 13.91 7.31
C GLN A 25 13.71 12.82 7.80
N GLY A 26 14.72 12.50 6.99
CA GLY A 26 15.70 11.44 7.25
C GLY A 26 15.26 9.99 7.00
N ARG A 27 13.96 9.69 6.89
CA ARG A 27 13.45 8.32 6.61
C ARG A 27 13.52 8.02 5.11
N LEU A 28 13.97 6.83 4.74
CA LEU A 28 13.93 6.36 3.35
C LEU A 28 12.53 5.80 3.06
N ILE A 29 11.80 6.41 2.13
CA ILE A 29 10.40 6.06 1.82
C ILE A 29 10.33 5.22 0.56
N LEU A 30 10.97 5.66 -0.53
CA LEU A 30 10.98 4.95 -1.81
C LEU A 30 12.41 4.72 -2.29
N THR A 31 12.63 3.55 -2.86
CA THR A 31 13.81 3.20 -3.66
C THR A 31 13.35 2.53 -4.93
N HIS A 32 13.87 2.98 -6.07
CA HIS A 32 13.53 2.45 -7.37
C HIS A 32 14.79 2.29 -8.21
N SER A 33 14.91 1.15 -8.89
CA SER A 33 15.83 0.95 -10.02
C SER A 33 15.20 -0.01 -11.03
N LYS A 34 15.83 -0.19 -12.18
CA LYS A 34 15.39 -1.18 -13.18
C LYS A 34 15.31 -2.60 -12.61
N ASP A 35 16.29 -2.98 -11.79
CA ASP A 35 16.34 -4.32 -11.18
C ASP A 35 15.46 -4.43 -9.93
N ASN A 36 15.23 -3.33 -9.23
CA ASN A 36 14.43 -3.27 -8.01
C ASN A 36 13.40 -2.14 -8.11
N PRO A 37 12.36 -2.30 -8.94
CA PRO A 37 11.34 -1.26 -9.11
C PRO A 37 10.50 -1.12 -7.83
N CYS A 38 10.00 0.08 -7.56
CA CYS A 38 9.06 0.31 -6.47
C CYS A 38 7.59 0.13 -6.88
N LEU A 39 7.28 0.12 -8.18
CA LEU A 39 5.91 0.19 -8.69
C LEU A 39 5.63 -0.90 -9.74
N TRP A 40 4.53 -1.61 -9.52
CA TRP A 40 3.89 -2.46 -10.51
C TRP A 40 2.45 -2.02 -10.70
N ILE A 41 1.97 -2.11 -11.93
CA ILE A 41 0.57 -1.93 -12.26
C ILE A 41 0.08 -3.15 -13.05
N GLY A 42 -1.23 -3.31 -13.19
CA GLY A 42 -1.79 -4.40 -13.97
C GLY A 42 -3.29 -4.47 -13.82
N SER A 43 -3.84 -5.62 -14.19
CA SER A 43 -5.27 -5.85 -14.30
C SER A 43 -5.66 -7.15 -13.59
N GLY A 44 -6.87 -7.18 -13.05
CA GLY A 44 -7.44 -8.38 -12.43
C GLY A 44 -8.94 -8.25 -12.24
N ILE A 45 -9.59 -9.40 -12.05
CA ILE A 45 -11.02 -9.48 -11.78
C ILE A 45 -11.21 -10.01 -10.36
N ALA A 46 -11.94 -9.26 -9.53
CA ALA A 46 -12.27 -9.71 -8.19
C ALA A 46 -13.19 -10.94 -8.26
N ASP A 47 -12.83 -12.00 -7.54
CA ASP A 47 -13.62 -13.21 -7.37
C ASP A 47 -14.14 -13.23 -5.93
N ILE A 48 -15.39 -12.82 -5.76
CA ILE A 48 -15.99 -12.55 -4.45
C ILE A 48 -17.19 -13.46 -4.25
N ASP A 49 -17.06 -14.35 -3.26
CA ASP A 49 -18.17 -15.13 -2.73
C ASP A 49 -18.55 -14.60 -1.34
N MET A 50 -19.83 -14.26 -1.15
CA MET A 50 -20.35 -13.75 0.12
C MET A 50 -21.23 -14.78 0.81
N PHE A 51 -20.82 -15.22 2.01
CA PHE A 51 -21.58 -16.13 2.86
C PHE A 51 -22.11 -15.38 4.08
N ARG A 52 -23.18 -14.60 3.90
CA ARG A 52 -23.83 -13.79 4.96
C ARG A 52 -22.85 -12.87 5.72
N GLY A 53 -21.95 -12.19 5.01
CA GLY A 53 -20.93 -11.32 5.60
C GLY A 53 -19.56 -11.98 5.80
N ASN A 54 -19.44 -13.31 5.66
CA ASN A 54 -18.17 -14.02 5.58
C ASN A 54 -17.71 -14.03 4.11
N PHE A 55 -16.75 -13.17 3.77
CA PHE A 55 -16.29 -13.01 2.40
C PHE A 55 -15.12 -13.95 2.09
N SER A 56 -15.21 -14.67 0.98
CA SER A 56 -14.05 -15.27 0.30
C SER A 56 -13.70 -14.38 -0.88
N ILE A 57 -12.60 -13.65 -0.76
CA ILE A 57 -12.13 -12.72 -1.80
C ILE A 57 -10.82 -13.23 -2.35
N LYS A 58 -10.79 -13.44 -3.66
CA LYS A 58 -9.60 -13.85 -4.41
C LYS A 58 -9.43 -12.90 -5.60
N ASP A 59 -8.20 -12.79 -6.07
CA ASP A 59 -7.91 -12.04 -7.29
C ASP A 59 -7.67 -13.00 -8.45
N LYS A 60 -8.50 -12.92 -9.50
CA LYS A 60 -8.19 -13.52 -10.81
C LYS A 60 -7.26 -12.55 -11.54
N LEU A 61 -6.00 -12.58 -11.14
CA LEU A 61 -4.95 -11.72 -11.68
C LEU A 61 -4.73 -12.00 -13.17
N GLN A 62 -4.85 -10.98 -14.00
CA GLN A 62 -4.61 -11.06 -15.45
C GLN A 62 -3.17 -10.63 -15.76
N GLU A 63 -2.74 -9.49 -15.23
CA GLU A 63 -1.43 -8.93 -15.50
C GLU A 63 -0.82 -8.29 -14.25
N LYS A 64 0.50 -8.37 -14.14
CA LYS A 64 1.30 -7.64 -13.15
C LYS A 64 2.63 -7.26 -13.77
N ILE A 65 2.80 -5.98 -14.07
CA ILE A 65 3.86 -5.46 -14.92
C ILE A 65 4.70 -4.49 -14.10
N ALA A 66 6.01 -4.74 -14.07
CA ALA A 66 6.97 -3.88 -13.41
C ALA A 66 7.25 -2.64 -14.27
N LEU A 67 6.99 -1.45 -13.72
CA LEU A 67 7.39 -0.21 -14.37
C LEU A 67 8.85 0.07 -13.99
N THR A 68 9.75 -0.23 -14.91
CA THR A 68 11.21 -0.21 -14.68
C THR A 68 11.86 1.08 -15.15
N ASP A 69 11.20 1.80 -16.06
CA ASP A 69 11.67 3.09 -16.55
C ASP A 69 10.99 4.21 -15.77
N ALA A 70 11.74 5.25 -15.44
CA ALA A 70 11.25 6.40 -14.68
C ALA A 70 11.91 7.69 -15.17
N THR A 71 11.10 8.68 -15.52
CA THR A 71 11.54 10.04 -15.82
C THR A 71 10.98 11.00 -14.80
N VAL A 72 11.77 12.00 -14.42
CA VAL A 72 11.45 12.91 -13.31
C VAL A 72 11.38 14.32 -13.84
N SER A 73 10.35 15.05 -13.46
CA SER A 73 10.22 16.48 -13.70
C SER A 73 9.88 17.21 -12.41
N GLN A 74 10.27 18.48 -12.34
CA GLN A 74 9.85 19.35 -11.26
C GLN A 74 8.44 19.89 -11.53
N SER A 75 7.67 20.03 -10.46
CA SER A 75 6.39 20.73 -10.44
C SER A 75 6.46 21.88 -9.43
N PRO A 76 5.55 22.86 -9.45
CA PRO A 76 5.56 23.98 -8.50
C PRO A 76 5.60 23.55 -7.02
N ASP A 77 5.00 22.40 -6.70
CA ASP A 77 4.78 21.93 -5.33
C ASP A 77 5.60 20.68 -4.97
N GLY A 78 6.52 20.25 -5.84
CA GLY A 78 7.33 19.04 -5.63
C GLY A 78 7.79 18.38 -6.93
N TRP A 79 7.66 17.06 -7.03
CA TRP A 79 8.13 16.28 -8.20
C TRP A 79 7.00 15.50 -8.85
N LEU A 80 7.14 15.28 -10.15
CA LEU A 80 6.34 14.35 -10.91
C LEU A 80 7.26 13.26 -11.46
N ILE A 81 6.97 12.01 -11.14
CA ILE A 81 7.65 10.85 -11.70
C ILE A 81 6.71 10.20 -12.70
N HIS A 82 7.16 10.04 -13.93
CA HIS A 82 6.49 9.26 -14.95
C HIS A 82 7.16 7.89 -15.04
N PHE A 83 6.48 6.87 -14.54
CA PHE A 83 6.89 5.47 -14.63
C PHE A 83 6.36 4.85 -15.93
N SER A 84 7.15 4.00 -16.57
CA SER A 84 6.71 3.27 -17.75
C SER A 84 7.36 1.90 -17.92
N ARG A 85 6.78 1.12 -18.84
CA ARG A 85 7.35 -0.11 -19.39
C ARG A 85 7.01 -0.18 -20.87
N GLY A 86 7.98 0.09 -21.73
CA GLY A 86 7.72 0.25 -23.17
C GLY A 86 6.92 1.53 -23.47
N SER A 87 6.18 1.55 -24.58
CA SER A 87 5.44 2.73 -25.05
C SER A 87 4.01 2.84 -24.51
N ASP A 88 3.41 1.72 -24.10
CA ASP A 88 1.95 1.62 -23.96
C ASP A 88 1.47 1.49 -22.51
N ILE A 89 2.41 1.39 -21.56
CA ILE A 89 2.10 1.13 -20.15
C ILE A 89 2.84 2.15 -19.29
N SER A 90 2.08 2.99 -18.60
CA SER A 90 2.61 4.05 -17.77
C SER A 90 1.76 4.39 -16.55
N ALA A 91 2.38 5.05 -15.58
CA ALA A 91 1.71 5.63 -14.42
C ALA A 91 2.46 6.88 -13.98
N THR A 92 1.75 7.83 -13.40
CA THR A 92 2.35 9.02 -12.81
C THR A 92 2.28 8.97 -11.30
N LEU A 93 3.35 9.42 -10.64
CA LEU A 93 3.43 9.63 -9.19
C LEU A 93 3.79 11.08 -8.93
N ARG A 94 2.84 11.85 -8.39
CA ARG A 94 3.12 13.20 -7.88
C ARG A 94 3.54 13.10 -6.42
N ILE A 95 4.65 13.77 -6.12
CA ILE A 95 5.25 13.85 -4.79
C ILE A 95 5.20 15.31 -4.37
N SER A 96 4.48 15.61 -3.30
CA SER A 96 4.33 16.97 -2.79
C SER A 96 4.21 16.97 -1.27
N ALA A 97 3.98 18.15 -0.69
CA ALA A 97 3.53 18.29 0.68
C ALA A 97 2.12 18.89 0.72
N ASP A 98 1.29 18.41 1.64
CA ASP A 98 0.00 19.04 1.92
C ASP A 98 0.16 20.35 2.72
N GLU A 99 -0.96 21.04 2.97
CA GLU A 99 -0.99 22.29 3.73
C GLU A 99 -0.46 22.18 5.17
N GLN A 100 -0.41 20.96 5.74
CA GLN A 100 0.12 20.69 7.07
C GLN A 100 1.55 20.11 7.03
N GLY A 101 2.17 20.05 5.84
CA GLY A 101 3.53 19.57 5.66
C GLY A 101 3.69 18.05 5.67
N ARG A 102 2.62 17.28 5.45
CA ARG A 102 2.68 15.82 5.29
C ARG A 102 3.16 15.48 3.88
N LEU A 103 3.99 14.44 3.75
CA LEU A 103 4.33 13.87 2.45
C LEU A 103 3.07 13.31 1.77
N LEU A 104 2.74 13.84 0.60
CA LEU A 104 1.61 13.41 -0.22
C LEU A 104 2.15 12.67 -1.46
N LEU A 105 1.59 11.49 -1.72
CA LEU A 105 1.90 10.63 -2.87
C LEU A 105 0.61 10.38 -3.65
N GLU A 106 0.45 11.01 -4.81
CA GLU A 106 -0.72 10.83 -5.68
C GLU A 106 -0.32 9.96 -6.88
N LEU A 107 -0.88 8.75 -6.97
CA LEU A 107 -0.54 7.77 -8.00
C LEU A 107 -1.72 7.57 -8.95
N GLN A 108 -1.47 7.71 -10.25
CA GLN A 108 -2.47 7.57 -11.29
C GLN A 108 -1.94 6.67 -12.42
N ASN A 109 -2.66 5.57 -12.71
CA ASN A 109 -2.41 4.78 -13.91
C ASN A 109 -2.99 5.50 -15.13
N ASP A 110 -2.35 5.34 -16.28
CA ASP A 110 -2.79 5.94 -17.55
C ASP A 110 -4.13 5.39 -18.07
N ASN A 111 -4.43 4.14 -17.74
CA ASN A 111 -5.57 3.40 -18.24
C ASN A 111 -6.37 2.78 -17.10
N LEU A 112 -7.69 2.99 -17.10
CA LEU A 112 -8.62 2.43 -16.11
C LEU A 112 -8.68 0.90 -16.12
N ASN A 113 -8.30 0.26 -17.24
CA ASN A 113 -8.19 -1.19 -17.31
C ASN A 113 -7.06 -1.74 -16.42
N HIS A 114 -6.04 -0.91 -16.12
CA HIS A 114 -5.03 -1.23 -15.12
C HIS A 114 -5.57 -0.94 -13.70
N ASN A 115 -6.45 -1.82 -13.23
CA ASN A 115 -7.14 -1.70 -11.93
C ASN A 115 -6.39 -2.35 -10.75
N ARG A 116 -5.09 -2.59 -10.87
CA ARG A 116 -4.22 -3.09 -9.80
C ARG A 116 -2.96 -2.24 -9.69
N ILE A 117 -2.56 -1.94 -8.45
CA ILE A 117 -1.33 -1.22 -8.11
C ILE A 117 -0.62 -1.98 -6.99
N TRP A 118 0.68 -2.19 -7.13
CA TRP A 118 1.56 -2.62 -6.04
C TRP A 118 2.68 -1.60 -5.88
N LEU A 119 2.68 -0.91 -4.74
CA LEU A 119 3.72 0.04 -4.35
C LEU A 119 4.56 -0.56 -3.23
N ARG A 120 5.89 -0.52 -3.37
CA ARG A 120 6.83 -0.91 -2.32
C ARG A 120 7.36 0.34 -1.61
N LEU A 121 7.24 0.34 -0.29
CA LEU A 121 7.92 1.28 0.59
C LEU A 121 9.18 0.63 1.14
N ALA A 122 10.25 1.40 1.32
CA ALA A 122 11.47 0.92 1.93
C ALA A 122 11.23 0.62 3.43
N ALA A 123 11.85 -0.44 3.93
CA ALA A 123 11.76 -0.87 5.32
C ALA A 123 13.08 -1.48 5.78
N GLN A 124 13.37 -1.39 7.07
CA GLN A 124 14.51 -2.04 7.71
C GLN A 124 14.08 -3.39 8.28
N PRO A 125 14.93 -4.43 8.31
CA PRO A 125 14.57 -5.75 8.85
C PRO A 125 13.98 -5.72 10.26
N GLU A 126 14.44 -4.78 11.10
CA GLU A 126 14.06 -4.59 12.50
C GLU A 126 12.78 -3.78 12.72
N ASP A 127 12.20 -3.16 11.69
CA ASP A 127 11.01 -2.34 11.92
C ASP A 127 9.80 -3.19 12.34
N HIS A 128 9.08 -2.70 13.34
CA HIS A 128 7.75 -3.20 13.68
C HIS A 128 6.67 -2.32 13.04
N ILE A 129 5.55 -2.93 12.69
CA ILE A 129 4.42 -2.25 12.03
C ILE A 129 3.15 -2.49 12.85
N TYR A 130 2.40 -1.43 13.13
CA TYR A 130 1.18 -1.50 13.95
C TYR A 130 0.00 -0.83 13.24
N GLY A 131 -1.22 -1.15 13.67
CA GLY A 131 -2.44 -0.52 13.18
C GLY A 131 -3.21 -1.43 12.23
N CYS A 132 -3.45 -0.96 11.01
CA CYS A 132 -4.35 -1.57 10.03
C CYS A 132 -5.80 -1.74 10.54
N GLY A 133 -6.26 -0.81 11.39
CA GLY A 133 -7.56 -0.87 12.06
C GLY A 133 -7.54 -1.70 13.34
N GLU A 134 -8.60 -2.47 13.59
CA GLU A 134 -8.72 -3.34 14.76
C GLU A 134 -8.26 -4.76 14.44
N GLN A 135 -7.05 -5.13 14.89
CA GLN A 135 -6.43 -6.44 14.66
C GLN A 135 -6.44 -7.28 15.93
N PHE A 136 -7.02 -8.48 15.86
CA PHE A 136 -7.28 -9.31 17.04
C PHE A 136 -6.24 -10.40 17.29
N SER A 137 -5.45 -10.77 16.28
CA SER A 137 -4.48 -11.87 16.37
C SER A 137 -3.04 -11.39 16.53
N TYR A 138 -2.73 -10.24 15.96
CA TYR A 138 -1.38 -9.67 15.92
C TYR A 138 -1.47 -8.17 16.17
N PHE A 139 -0.68 -7.68 17.12
CA PHE A 139 -0.49 -6.24 17.29
C PHE A 139 0.65 -5.73 16.40
N ASP A 140 1.82 -6.38 16.46
CA ASP A 140 2.88 -6.20 15.47
C ASP A 140 2.57 -7.04 14.22
N LEU A 141 2.46 -6.36 13.09
CA LEU A 141 2.05 -6.89 11.80
C LEU A 141 3.25 -7.37 10.97
N ARG A 142 4.49 -7.12 11.41
CA ARG A 142 5.68 -7.47 10.63
C ARG A 142 5.75 -8.98 10.38
N GLY A 143 6.03 -9.35 9.12
CA GLY A 143 6.19 -10.74 8.70
C GLY A 143 4.92 -11.42 8.20
N LYS A 144 3.77 -10.72 8.15
CA LYS A 144 2.50 -11.26 7.62
C LYS A 144 1.80 -10.27 6.68
N PRO A 145 1.07 -10.75 5.66
CA PRO A 145 0.17 -9.91 4.88
C PRO A 145 -1.17 -9.73 5.62
N PHE A 146 -1.79 -8.55 5.46
CA PHE A 146 -3.10 -8.23 6.03
C PHE A 146 -4.03 -7.68 4.95
N PRO A 147 -4.95 -8.51 4.41
CA PRO A 147 -6.05 -8.02 3.60
C PRO A 147 -6.91 -7.04 4.39
N LEU A 148 -7.28 -5.91 3.77
CA LEU A 148 -8.07 -4.86 4.40
C LEU A 148 -9.46 -4.82 3.76
N TRP A 149 -10.31 -5.76 4.16
CA TRP A 149 -11.70 -5.87 3.70
C TRP A 149 -12.63 -6.09 4.88
N THR A 150 -13.60 -5.19 5.07
CA THR A 150 -14.55 -5.32 6.18
C THR A 150 -15.41 -6.57 5.99
N SER A 151 -15.45 -7.41 7.02
CA SER A 151 -16.19 -8.67 7.01
C SER A 151 -16.60 -9.03 8.43
N GLU A 152 -17.40 -10.09 8.57
CA GLU A 152 -17.55 -10.73 9.88
C GLU A 152 -16.18 -11.09 10.47
N GLN A 153 -16.03 -11.00 11.79
CA GLN A 153 -14.73 -11.17 12.45
C GLN A 153 -14.19 -12.62 12.38
N GLY A 154 -15.09 -13.60 12.22
CA GLY A 154 -14.82 -15.02 12.29
C GLY A 154 -14.96 -15.63 13.70
N VAL A 155 -15.35 -16.90 13.76
CA VAL A 155 -15.54 -17.68 15.00
C VAL A 155 -14.34 -18.61 15.21
N GLY A 156 -13.54 -18.32 16.22
CA GLY A 156 -12.31 -19.05 16.55
C GLY A 156 -11.06 -18.50 15.85
N ARG A 157 -11.15 -18.16 14.54
CA ARG A 157 -10.13 -17.40 13.79
C ARG A 157 -8.74 -18.06 13.71
N ASN A 158 -8.66 -19.37 13.94
CA ASN A 158 -7.43 -20.14 13.82
C ASN A 158 -7.76 -21.53 13.26
N LYS A 159 -7.30 -21.79 12.04
CA LYS A 159 -7.59 -23.02 11.28
C LYS A 159 -7.14 -24.31 11.97
N GLN A 160 -6.30 -24.24 13.00
CA GLN A 160 -5.87 -25.39 13.81
C GLN A 160 -6.78 -25.69 15.01
N THR A 161 -7.83 -24.88 15.23
CA THR A 161 -8.77 -25.08 16.35
C THR A 161 -10.07 -25.73 15.90
N TYR A 162 -10.63 -26.59 16.75
CA TYR A 162 -11.84 -27.35 16.43
C TYR A 162 -13.04 -26.44 16.13
N VAL A 163 -13.21 -25.36 16.90
CA VAL A 163 -14.32 -24.42 16.72
C VAL A 163 -14.27 -23.71 15.37
N THR A 164 -13.07 -23.32 14.89
CA THR A 164 -12.91 -22.71 13.56
C THR A 164 -13.28 -23.68 12.46
N TRP A 165 -12.82 -24.93 12.56
CA TRP A 165 -13.20 -25.96 11.59
C TRP A 165 -14.71 -26.20 11.54
N GLN A 166 -15.38 -26.28 12.69
CA GLN A 166 -16.85 -26.45 12.74
C GLN A 166 -17.59 -25.27 12.10
N ALA A 167 -17.13 -24.03 12.35
CA ALA A 167 -17.73 -22.82 11.81
C ALA A 167 -17.49 -22.69 10.29
N ASP A 168 -16.29 -23.05 9.81
CA ASP A 168 -15.96 -23.09 8.39
C ASP A 168 -16.87 -24.07 7.62
N CYS A 169 -17.14 -25.26 8.16
CA CYS A 169 -18.00 -26.26 7.52
C CYS A 169 -19.46 -25.82 7.33
N LYS A 170 -19.94 -24.84 8.11
CA LYS A 170 -21.34 -24.38 8.05
C LYS A 170 -21.53 -23.28 7.01
N GLU A 171 -20.79 -22.18 7.13
CA GLU A 171 -21.01 -20.95 6.34
C GLU A 171 -19.70 -20.16 6.14
N ASN A 172 -18.54 -20.84 6.08
CA ASN A 172 -17.22 -20.18 6.02
C ASN A 172 -16.98 -19.17 7.17
N ALA A 173 -17.60 -19.41 8.32
CA ALA A 173 -17.66 -18.45 9.42
C ALA A 173 -16.50 -18.58 10.41
N GLY A 174 -15.56 -19.50 10.20
CA GLY A 174 -14.43 -19.69 11.12
C GLY A 174 -13.42 -18.55 11.05
N GLY A 175 -13.32 -17.88 9.89
CA GLY A 175 -12.42 -16.78 9.64
C GLY A 175 -10.94 -17.15 9.72
N ASP A 176 -10.07 -16.15 9.72
CA ASP A 176 -8.62 -16.33 9.80
C ASP A 176 -7.98 -15.18 10.59
N TYR A 177 -6.66 -15.22 10.78
CA TYR A 177 -5.95 -14.31 11.67
C TYR A 177 -6.17 -12.81 11.36
N TYR A 178 -6.42 -12.47 10.10
CA TYR A 178 -6.59 -11.09 9.60
C TYR A 178 -8.05 -10.62 9.55
N TRP A 179 -9.03 -11.50 9.80
CA TRP A 179 -10.45 -11.13 9.67
C TRP A 179 -10.85 -10.12 10.75
N THR A 180 -11.51 -9.05 10.32
CA THR A 180 -11.97 -7.97 11.19
C THR A 180 -13.10 -7.20 10.51
N PHE A 181 -14.02 -6.68 11.32
CA PHE A 181 -15.06 -5.76 10.87
C PHE A 181 -14.54 -4.32 10.72
N PHE A 182 -13.38 -3.99 11.29
CA PHE A 182 -12.81 -2.65 11.21
C PHE A 182 -11.36 -2.67 10.70
N PRO A 183 -11.11 -3.07 9.44
CA PRO A 183 -9.82 -2.83 8.80
C PRO A 183 -9.72 -1.35 8.40
N GLN A 184 -8.50 -0.83 8.41
CA GLN A 184 -8.23 0.53 7.92
C GLN A 184 -6.88 0.55 7.20
N PRO A 185 -6.74 1.21 6.04
CA PRO A 185 -5.47 1.35 5.33
C PRO A 185 -4.59 2.43 5.95
N THR A 186 -4.31 2.26 7.25
CA THR A 186 -3.40 3.11 8.02
C THR A 186 -2.50 2.24 8.86
N PHE A 187 -1.18 2.46 8.79
CA PHE A 187 -0.22 1.80 9.65
C PHE A 187 0.77 2.78 10.28
N VAL A 188 1.41 2.35 11.36
CA VAL A 188 2.48 3.08 12.05
C VAL A 188 3.74 2.23 12.03
N SER A 189 4.88 2.85 11.69
CA SER A 189 6.20 2.21 11.72
C SER A 189 7.02 2.67 12.92
N THR A 190 7.89 1.80 13.43
CA THR A 190 8.89 2.14 14.46
C THR A 190 9.91 3.19 14.01
N GLN A 191 10.00 3.49 12.71
CA GLN A 191 10.71 4.68 12.20
C GLN A 191 10.00 6.02 12.50
N LYS A 192 8.95 5.99 13.34
CA LYS A 192 8.20 7.14 13.85
C LYS A 192 7.53 7.93 12.72
N TYR A 193 6.81 7.21 11.85
CA TYR A 193 5.87 7.80 10.88
C TYR A 193 4.61 6.92 10.81
N TYR A 194 3.50 7.54 10.39
CA TYR A 194 2.31 6.81 9.95
C TYR A 194 2.14 6.97 8.45
N CYS A 195 1.51 6.00 7.82
CA CYS A 195 1.08 6.07 6.43
C CYS A 195 -0.43 5.82 6.40
N HIS A 196 -1.15 6.68 5.68
CA HIS A 196 -2.56 6.55 5.41
C HIS A 196 -2.77 6.52 3.90
N VAL A 197 -3.69 5.69 3.44
CA VAL A 197 -4.13 5.64 2.04
C VAL A 197 -5.62 5.98 2.03
N ASP A 198 -6.00 6.96 1.21
CA ASP A 198 -7.38 7.48 1.18
C ASP A 198 -8.37 6.53 0.50
N ASN A 199 -7.90 5.57 -0.29
CA ASN A 199 -8.72 4.65 -1.08
C ASN A 199 -9.56 3.70 -0.21
N SER A 200 -10.75 3.35 -0.72
CA SER A 200 -11.71 2.40 -0.14
C SER A 200 -12.09 1.26 -1.11
N CYS A 201 -11.19 0.93 -2.04
CA CYS A 201 -11.41 0.02 -3.17
C CYS A 201 -11.68 -1.44 -2.78
#